data_AF-A0A9P5EP53-F1
#
_entry.id   AF-A0A9P5EP53-F1
#
_cell.length_a   1.000
_cell.length_b   1.000
_cell.length_c   1.000
_cell.angle_alpha   90.00
_cell.angle_beta   90.00
_cell.angle_gamma   90.00
#
_symmetry.space_group_name_H-M   'P 1'
#
loop_
_entity.id
_entity.type
_entity.pdbx_description
1 polymer ?
#
loop_
_entity_poly.entity_id
_entity_poly.type
_entity_poly.pdbx_seq_one_letter_code
_entity_poly.pdbx_strand_id
1 'polypeptide(L)'
;MGLMDLLLAKCTPVVTECTIAELVKLGPKFHLALRLAKDERFERLKCSHSGTYADDCIVTTVTKNRCYLVGTNDRALRQKLRRVPGVPLIAALDLTR
;
A
#
# COMPACT_ATOMS: atom_id res chain seq x y z
N MET A 1 -0.06 4.50 -17.09
CA MET A 1 -1.44 4.41 -16.59
C MET A 1 -1.41 4.43 -15.07
N GLY A 2 -2.16 5.33 -14.44
CA GLY A 2 -2.23 5.48 -12.97
C GLY A 2 -3.50 4.89 -12.35
N LEU A 3 -3.69 5.06 -11.03
CA LEU A 3 -4.87 4.54 -10.31
C LEU A 3 -6.19 5.10 -10.85
N MET A 4 -6.24 6.40 -11.18
CA MET A 4 -7.45 7.05 -11.70
C MET A 4 -7.83 6.55 -13.10
N ASP A 5 -6.84 6.25 -13.95
CA ASP A 5 -7.07 5.66 -15.27
C ASP A 5 -7.56 4.20 -15.15
N LEU A 6 -7.06 3.47 -14.15
CA LEU A 6 -7.45 2.08 -13.89
C LEU A 6 -8.88 1.99 -13.34
N LEU A 7 -9.22 2.84 -12.37
CA LEU A 7 -10.49 2.78 -11.65
C LEU A 7 -11.58 3.69 -12.23
N LEU A 8 -11.23 4.54 -13.19
CA LEU A 8 -12.12 5.53 -13.82
C LEU A 8 -12.84 6.42 -12.80
N ALA A 9 -12.20 6.69 -11.67
CA ALA A 9 -12.76 7.39 -10.52
C ALA A 9 -11.69 8.19 -9.76
N LYS A 10 -12.14 9.14 -8.92
CA LYS A 10 -11.26 9.83 -7.98
C LYS A 10 -10.64 8.80 -7.03
N CYS A 11 -9.31 8.81 -6.94
CA CYS A 11 -8.55 7.92 -6.07
C CYS A 11 -7.78 8.75 -5.05
N THR A 12 -7.95 8.44 -3.77
CA THR A 12 -7.10 8.98 -2.71
C THR A 12 -6.14 7.89 -2.26
N PRO A 13 -4.85 7.97 -2.61
CA PRO A 13 -3.88 6.97 -2.16
C PRO A 13 -3.65 7.12 -0.65
N VAL A 14 -3.56 5.99 0.04
CA VAL A 14 -3.32 5.93 1.48
C VAL A 14 -2.02 5.19 1.74
N VAL A 15 -1.21 5.68 2.67
CA VAL A 15 0.03 5.03 3.11
C VAL A 15 0.07 4.94 4.63
N THR A 16 0.46 3.78 5.15
CA THR A 16 0.59 3.59 6.60
C THR A 16 1.94 4.13 7.10
N GLU A 17 1.98 4.52 8.37
CA GLU A 17 3.22 4.98 9.01
C GLU A 17 4.33 3.94 8.98
N CYS A 18 3.99 2.67 9.18
CA CYS A 18 4.96 1.58 9.16
C CYS A 18 5.52 1.33 7.76
N THR A 19 4.75 1.50 6.68
CA THR A 19 5.27 1.44 5.30
C THR A 19 6.24 2.58 5.03
N ILE A 20 5.95 3.81 5.48
CA ILE A 20 6.91 4.93 5.38
C ILE A 20 8.19 4.60 6.15
N ALA A 21 8.07 4.06 7.37
CA ALA A 21 9.22 3.69 8.19
C ALA A 21 10.09 2.60 7.54
N GLU A 22 9.48 1.60 6.89
CA GLU A 22 10.20 0.60 6.09
C GLU A 22 10.91 1.25 4.89
N LEU A 23 10.24 2.13 4.14
CA LEU A 23 10.87 2.85 3.02
C LEU A 23 12.08 3.68 3.47
N VAL A 24 12.04 4.29 4.66
CA VAL A 24 13.20 4.98 5.24
C VAL A 24 14.36 4.02 5.49
N LYS A 25 14.08 2.81 6.01
CA LYS A 25 15.11 1.80 6.31
C LYS A 25 15.80 1.25 5.05
N LEU A 26 15.13 1.26 3.90
CA LEU A 26 15.72 0.84 2.63
C LEU A 26 16.83 1.80 2.12
N GLY A 27 16.96 2.98 2.73
CA GLY A 27 18.06 3.89 2.49
C GLY A 27 17.94 4.72 1.20
N PRO A 28 19.03 5.39 0.79
CA PRO A 28 18.98 6.47 -0.21
C PRO A 28 18.60 6.00 -1.62
N LYS A 29 18.78 4.71 -1.93
CA LYS A 29 18.37 4.13 -3.21
C LYS A 29 16.86 4.32 -3.48
N PHE A 30 16.05 4.40 -2.41
CA PHE A 30 14.60 4.55 -2.49
C PHE A 30 14.12 5.97 -2.15
N HIS A 31 15.01 6.98 -2.16
CA HIS A 31 14.66 8.36 -1.79
C HIS A 31 13.52 8.95 -2.62
N LEU A 32 13.43 8.62 -3.92
CA LEU A 32 12.35 9.07 -4.79
C LEU A 32 11.01 8.45 -4.36
N ALA A 33 10.99 7.15 -4.08
CA ALA A 33 9.80 6.46 -3.57
C ALA A 33 9.37 7.03 -2.21
N LEU A 34 10.33 7.30 -1.32
CA LEU A 34 10.06 7.92 -0.02
C LEU A 34 9.48 9.33 -0.15
N ARG A 35 9.97 10.13 -1.11
CA ARG A 35 9.41 11.46 -1.39
C ARG A 35 7.98 11.37 -1.92
N LEU A 36 7.72 10.47 -2.87
CA LEU A 36 6.38 10.24 -3.42
C LEU A 36 5.40 9.75 -2.35
N ALA A 37 5.83 8.86 -1.47
CA ALA A 37 5.00 8.37 -0.36
C ALA A 37 4.70 9.45 0.71
N LYS A 38 5.45 10.56 0.71
CA LYS A 38 5.23 11.72 1.60
C LYS A 38 4.55 12.90 0.91
N ASP A 39 4.13 12.72 -0.35
CA ASP A 39 3.40 13.73 -1.10
C ASP A 39 2.05 14.04 -0.43
N GLU A 40 1.64 15.30 -0.41
CA GLU A 40 0.41 15.77 0.25
C GLU A 40 -0.87 15.14 -0.32
N ARG A 41 -0.81 14.60 -1.54
CA ARG A 41 -1.92 13.88 -2.16
C ARG A 41 -2.17 12.51 -1.53
N PHE A 42 -1.24 12.01 -0.72
CA PHE A 42 -1.39 10.75 0.02
C PHE A 42 -1.93 11.01 1.42
N GLU A 43 -3.00 10.31 1.77
CA GLU A 43 -3.45 10.27 3.16
C GLU A 43 -2.56 9.35 3.99
N ARG A 44 -2.16 9.83 5.16
CA ARG A 44 -1.29 9.09 6.07
C ARG A 44 -2.11 8.40 7.15
N LEU A 45 -2.13 7.07 7.13
CA LEU A 45 -2.83 6.26 8.13
C LEU A 45 -1.92 5.96 9.33
N LYS A 46 -2.31 6.44 10.51
CA LYS A 46 -1.60 6.19 11.76
C LYS A 46 -1.69 4.73 12.19
N CYS A 47 -0.56 4.17 12.61
CA CYS A 47 -0.48 2.78 13.06
C CYS A 47 -0.61 2.72 14.59
N SER A 48 -1.33 1.72 15.11
CA SER A 48 -1.51 1.50 16.55
C SER A 48 -0.72 0.28 17.07
N HIS A 49 0.32 -0.14 16.36
CA HIS A 49 1.13 -1.31 16.71
C HIS A 49 2.59 -0.91 16.89
N SER A 50 3.34 -1.70 17.65
CA SER A 50 4.79 -1.56 17.74
C SER A 50 5.47 -2.14 16.48
N GLY A 51 6.70 -1.70 16.23
CA GLY A 51 7.51 -2.19 15.11
C GLY A 51 7.08 -1.70 13.73
N THR A 52 7.74 -2.23 12.70
CA THR A 52 7.54 -1.87 11.29
C THR A 52 7.36 -3.16 10.48
N TYR A 53 6.16 -3.72 10.54
CA TYR A 53 5.77 -4.89 9.75
C TYR A 53 4.56 -4.48 8.89
N ALA A 54 4.83 -3.85 7.74
CA ALA A 54 3.80 -3.26 6.90
C ALA A 54 2.79 -4.30 6.40
N ASP A 55 3.24 -5.49 6.03
CA ASP A 55 2.39 -6.58 5.57
C ASP A 55 1.27 -6.93 6.56
N ASP A 56 1.63 -7.17 7.82
CA ASP A 56 0.68 -7.57 8.86
C ASP A 56 -0.20 -6.38 9.29
N CYS A 57 0.35 -5.16 9.26
CA CYS A 57 -0.41 -3.93 9.45
C CYS A 57 -1.52 -3.78 8.40
N ILE A 58 -1.18 -3.93 7.12
CA ILE A 58 -2.11 -3.81 6.00
C ILE A 58 -3.20 -4.88 6.12
N VAL A 59 -2.82 -6.15 6.34
CA VAL A 59 -3.78 -7.26 6.50
C VAL A 59 -4.73 -6.98 7.67
N THR A 60 -4.21 -6.56 8.82
CA THR A 60 -5.04 -6.24 10.00
C THR A 60 -5.99 -5.07 9.72
N THR A 61 -5.49 -4.03 9.05
CA THR A 61 -6.25 -2.81 8.72
C THR A 61 -7.44 -3.13 7.83
N VAL A 62 -7.22 -3.85 6.72
CA VAL A 62 -8.28 -4.17 5.76
C VAL A 62 -9.21 -5.28 6.23
N THR A 63 -8.74 -6.13 7.16
CA THR A 63 -9.61 -7.12 7.82
C THR A 63 -10.64 -6.43 8.71
N LYS A 64 -10.21 -5.41 9.47
CA LYS A 64 -11.07 -4.60 10.35
C LYS A 64 -11.96 -3.64 9.56
N ASN A 65 -11.39 -2.96 8.57
CA ASN A 65 -12.03 -1.92 7.78
C ASN A 65 -12.00 -2.30 6.29
N ARG A 66 -13.07 -2.92 5.80
CA ARG A 66 -13.19 -3.40 4.41
C ARG A 66 -13.55 -2.29 3.41
N CYS A 67 -13.00 -1.09 3.63
CA CYS A 67 -13.24 0.11 2.82
C CYS A 67 -12.01 0.52 1.98
N TYR A 68 -11.00 -0.35 1.91
CA TYR A 68 -9.76 -0.10 1.17
C TYR A 68 -9.59 -1.07 0.01
N LEU A 69 -8.92 -0.57 -1.04
CA LEU A 69 -8.28 -1.40 -2.06
C LEU A 69 -6.79 -1.48 -1.73
N VAL A 70 -6.16 -2.64 -1.93
CA VAL A 70 -4.74 -2.80 -1.62
C VAL A 70 -3.90 -2.91 -2.89
N GLY A 71 -3.00 -1.95 -3.08
CA GLY A 71 -1.99 -1.97 -4.14
C GLY A 71 -0.72 -2.68 -3.68
N THR A 72 -0.42 -3.86 -4.22
CA THR A 72 0.84 -4.57 -3.93
C THR A 72 1.26 -5.53 -5.04
N ASN A 73 2.56 -5.60 -5.29
CA ASN A 73 3.17 -6.59 -6.18
C ASN A 73 3.76 -7.79 -5.42
N ASP A 74 3.85 -7.72 -4.09
CA ASP A 74 4.38 -8.80 -3.27
C ASP A 74 3.47 -10.05 -3.38
N ARG A 75 4.07 -11.21 -3.69
CA ARG A 75 3.31 -12.44 -3.89
C ARG A 75 2.77 -13.01 -2.59
N ALA A 76 3.55 -12.95 -1.50
CA ALA A 76 3.17 -13.48 -0.20
C ALA A 76 2.05 -12.63 0.43
N LEU A 77 2.16 -11.30 0.36
CA LEU A 77 1.12 -10.40 0.83
C LEU A 77 -0.17 -10.56 0.03
N ARG A 78 -0.10 -10.69 -1.30
CA ARG A 78 -1.29 -11.02 -2.12
C ARG A 78 -1.95 -12.33 -1.72
N GLN A 79 -1.18 -13.36 -1.39
CA GLN A 79 -1.73 -14.63 -0.91
C GLN A 79 -2.44 -14.48 0.44
N LYS A 80 -1.88 -13.68 1.37
CA LYS A 80 -2.53 -13.35 2.65
C LYS A 80 -3.84 -12.58 2.41
N LEU A 81 -3.80 -11.53 1.59
CA LEU A 81 -4.95 -10.64 1.36
C LEU A 81 -6.10 -11.30 0.60
N ARG A 82 -5.83 -12.24 -0.30
CA ARG A 82 -6.89 -13.03 -0.98
C ARG A 82 -7.78 -13.83 -0.01
N ARG A 83 -7.32 -14.06 1.23
CA ARG A 83 -8.12 -14.71 2.28
C ARG A 83 -9.11 -13.74 2.95
N VAL A 84 -8.96 -12.43 2.74
CA VAL A 84 -9.85 -11.41 3.30
C VAL A 84 -10.95 -11.11 2.27
N PRO A 85 -12.21 -11.51 2.52
CA PRO A 85 -13.28 -11.30 1.56
C PRO A 85 -13.64 -9.80 1.45
N GLY A 86 -13.94 -9.36 0.23
CA GLY A 86 -14.40 -8.00 -0.04
C GLY A 86 -13.29 -6.93 -0.11
N VAL A 87 -12.02 -7.33 -0.18
CA VAL A 87 -10.88 -6.40 -0.34
C VAL A 87 -10.27 -6.57 -1.74
N PRO A 88 -10.51 -5.62 -2.67
CA PRO A 88 -9.93 -5.68 -4.01
C PRO A 88 -8.40 -5.48 -3.98
N LEU A 89 -7.70 -6.17 -4.89
CA LEU A 89 -6.25 -6.08 -5.04
C LEU A 89 -5.88 -5.44 -6.37
N ILE A 90 -4.94 -4.51 -6.33
CA ILE A 90 -4.35 -3.85 -7.50
C ILE A 90 -2.87 -4.24 -7.55
N ALA A 91 -2.38 -4.58 -8.74
CA ALA A 91 -0.96 -4.85 -8.97
C ALA A 91 -0.50 -4.11 -10.22
N ALA A 92 0.72 -3.56 -10.17
CA ALA A 92 1.36 -3.00 -11.34
C ALA A 92 1.91 -4.14 -12.20
N LEU A 93 1.42 -4.27 -13.42
CA LEU A 93 1.92 -5.24 -14.40
C LEU A 93 2.94 -4.55 -15.29
N ASP A 94 4.10 -5.18 -15.45
CA ASP A 94 5.06 -4.78 -16.46
C ASP A 94 4.73 -5.54 -17.75
N LEU A 95 4.22 -4.82 -18.75
CA LEU A 95 3.86 -5.37 -20.06
C LEU A 95 5.06 -5.36 -21.03
N THR A 96 6.24 -4.95 -20.57
CA THR A 96 7.47 -4.94 -21.37
C THR A 96 8.35 -6.17 -21.15
N ARG A 97 7.81 -7.18 -20.46
CA ARG A 97 8.38 -8.52 -20.30
C ARG A 97 7.46 -9.59 -20.86
#